data_AF-A0A0A3X183-F1
#
_entry.id   AF-A0A0A3X183-F1
#
_cell.length_a   1.000
_cell.length_b   1.000
_cell.length_c   1.000
_cell.angle_alpha   90.00
_cell.angle_beta   90.00
_cell.angle_gamma   90.00
#
_symmetry.space_group_name_H-M   'P 1'
#
loop_
_entity.id
_entity.type
_entity.pdbx_description
1 polymer ?
#
loop_
_entity_poly.entity_id
_entity_poly.type
_entity_poly.pdbx_seq_one_letter_code
_entity_poly.pdbx_strand_id
1 'polypeptide(L)'
;MNWLLVAMGGAIGATLRYGAGLLIAKPQMMFPWPTWWINVIGCLFAGIFFAFSQKYVFLQNEARLLLMVGILGGFTTFSSFGLEIFQLLKNGAVTMALGYAISSLIMGVIMLGIGFYLTQLVLAQA
;
A
#
# COMPACT_ATOMS: atom_id res chain seq x y z
N MET A 1 -15.19 -8.01 17.27
CA MET A 1 -13.88 -7.93 16.57
C MET A 1 -13.25 -9.30 16.51
N ASN A 2 -13.04 -9.86 15.32
CA ASN A 2 -12.32 -11.12 15.16
C ASN A 2 -10.83 -10.84 14.94
N TRP A 3 -10.07 -10.73 16.04
CA TRP A 3 -8.63 -10.45 16.04
C TRP A 3 -7.82 -11.44 15.20
N LEU A 4 -8.31 -12.68 15.05
CA LEU A 4 -7.66 -13.71 14.25
C LEU A 4 -7.59 -13.33 12.76
N LEU A 5 -8.65 -12.72 12.21
CA LEU A 5 -8.67 -12.25 10.81
C LEU A 5 -7.63 -11.16 10.57
N VAL A 6 -7.51 -10.22 11.51
CA VAL A 6 -6.52 -9.14 11.44
C VAL A 6 -5.11 -9.71 11.55
N ALA A 7 -4.87 -10.63 12.48
CA ALA A 7 -3.56 -11.26 12.67
C ALA A 7 -3.13 -12.08 11.45
N MET A 8 -4.02 -12.93 10.91
CA MET A 8 -3.74 -13.71 9.70
C MET A 8 -3.48 -12.80 8.50
N GLY A 9 -4.36 -11.81 8.27
CA GLY A 9 -4.17 -10.86 7.18
C GLY A 9 -2.86 -10.09 7.34
N GLY A 10 -2.56 -9.61 8.54
CA GLY A 10 -1.32 -8.88 8.85
C GLY A 10 -0.08 -9.73 8.61
N ALA A 11 -0.09 -11.01 8.99
CA ALA A 11 1.01 -11.94 8.72
C ALA A 11 1.22 -12.14 7.21
N ILE A 12 0.14 -12.32 6.44
CA ILE A 12 0.20 -12.43 4.98
C ILE A 12 0.75 -11.13 4.37
N GLY A 13 0.23 -9.97 4.77
CA GLY A 13 0.67 -8.68 4.28
C GLY A 13 2.16 -8.42 4.56
N ALA A 14 2.59 -8.64 5.81
CA ALA A 14 3.97 -8.42 6.23
C ALA A 14 4.96 -9.36 5.52
N THR A 15 4.58 -10.62 5.31
CA THR A 15 5.42 -11.59 4.58
C THR A 15 5.51 -11.24 3.09
N LEU A 16 4.41 -10.82 2.46
CA LEU A 16 4.43 -10.31 1.08
C LEU A 16 5.31 -9.07 0.94
N ARG A 17 5.20 -8.13 1.88
CA ARG A 17 6.07 -6.93 1.92
C ARG A 17 7.54 -7.31 2.05
N TYR A 18 7.85 -8.23 2.96
CA TYR A 18 9.21 -8.74 3.14
C TYR A 18 9.74 -9.38 1.85
N GLY A 19 8.95 -10.25 1.21
CA GLY A 19 9.30 -10.88 -0.06
C GLY A 19 9.52 -9.87 -1.20
N ALA A 20 8.63 -8.88 -1.33
CA ALA A 20 8.82 -7.78 -2.29
C ALA A 20 10.13 -7.01 -2.05
N GLY A 21 10.48 -6.79 -0.78
CA GLY A 21 11.75 -6.19 -0.38
C GLY A 21 12.99 -7.03 -0.69
N LEU A 22 12.86 -8.32 -0.99
CA LEU A 22 13.96 -9.18 -1.47
C LEU A 22 14.07 -9.20 -3.00
N LEU A 23 12.93 -9.12 -3.69
CA LEU A 23 12.86 -9.22 -5.15
C LEU A 23 13.15 -7.90 -5.87
N ILE A 24 12.75 -6.77 -5.27
CA ILE A 24 12.96 -5.45 -5.87
C ILE A 24 14.43 -5.05 -5.67
N ALA A 25 15.10 -4.74 -6.79
CA ALA A 25 16.50 -4.32 -6.78
C ALA A 25 16.74 -3.15 -5.83
N LYS A 26 17.85 -3.21 -5.09
CA LYS A 26 18.32 -2.16 -4.16
C LYS A 26 19.62 -1.55 -4.70
N PRO A 27 19.56 -0.59 -5.62
CA PRO A 27 20.76 0.07 -6.08
C PRO A 27 21.42 0.79 -4.91
N GLN A 28 22.75 0.74 -4.84
CA GLN A 28 23.56 1.06 -3.66
C GLN A 28 23.41 2.50 -3.12
N MET A 29 22.84 3.44 -3.91
CA MET A 29 22.55 4.82 -3.52
C MET A 29 21.36 5.38 -4.33
N MET A 30 20.21 4.72 -4.28
CA MET A 30 19.01 5.21 -4.98
C MET A 30 17.76 5.22 -4.11
N PHE A 31 16.81 6.00 -4.61
CA PHE A 31 15.42 6.10 -4.22
C PHE A 31 14.86 4.79 -3.61
N PRO A 32 14.08 4.83 -2.51
CA PRO A 32 13.57 3.64 -1.82
C PRO A 32 12.47 2.89 -2.60
N TRP A 33 12.85 2.31 -3.74
CA TRP A 33 11.95 1.62 -4.67
C TRP A 33 11.11 0.52 -4.03
N PRO A 34 11.63 -0.36 -3.16
CA PRO A 34 10.82 -1.41 -2.57
C PRO A 34 9.63 -0.85 -1.78
N THR A 35 9.89 0.08 -0.88
CA THR A 35 8.86 0.72 -0.03
C THR A 35 7.91 1.58 -0.86
N TRP A 36 8.44 2.27 -1.88
CA TRP A 36 7.60 3.03 -2.80
C TRP A 36 6.59 2.15 -3.54
N TRP A 37 7.05 1.04 -4.14
CA TRP A 37 6.19 0.15 -4.93
C TRP A 37 5.12 -0.54 -4.09
N ILE A 38 5.49 -1.09 -2.93
CA ILE A 38 4.50 -1.77 -2.07
C ILE A 38 3.40 -0.79 -1.62
N ASN A 39 3.73 0.47 -1.32
CA ASN A 39 2.75 1.46 -0.89
C ASN A 39 1.85 1.88 -2.06
N VAL A 40 2.42 2.14 -3.24
CA VAL A 40 1.66 2.53 -4.44
C VAL A 40 0.73 1.41 -4.91
N ILE A 41 1.23 0.17 -4.96
CA ILE A 41 0.42 -1.02 -5.31
C ILE A 41 -0.64 -1.28 -4.23
N GLY A 42 -0.31 -1.09 -2.95
CA GLY A 42 -1.26 -1.20 -1.86
C GLY A 42 -2.40 -0.19 -1.97
N CYS A 43 -2.10 1.05 -2.36
CA CYS A 43 -3.11 2.07 -2.65
C CYS A 43 -4.04 1.67 -3.81
N LEU A 44 -3.50 1.09 -4.89
CA LEU A 44 -4.31 0.55 -6.00
C LEU A 44 -5.33 -0.47 -5.50
N PHE A 45 -4.86 -1.47 -4.74
CA PHE A 45 -5.74 -2.52 -4.19
C PHE A 45 -6.73 -1.99 -3.16
N ALA A 46 -6.35 -0.98 -2.37
CA ALA A 46 -7.26 -0.28 -1.47
C ALA A 46 -8.42 0.38 -2.24
N GLY A 47 -8.13 1.02 -3.38
CA GLY A 47 -9.14 1.60 -4.26
C GLY A 47 -10.10 0.56 -4.84
N ILE A 48 -9.55 -0.56 -5.33
CA ILE A 48 -10.33 -1.70 -5.84
C ILE A 48 -11.26 -2.24 -4.75
N PHE A 49 -10.71 -2.54 -3.57
CA PHE A 49 -11.48 -3.04 -2.44
C PHE A 49 -12.58 -2.05 -2.04
N PHE A 50 -12.27 -0.76 -2.01
CA PHE A 50 -13.25 0.27 -1.67
C PHE A 50 -14.43 0.29 -2.63
N ALA A 51 -14.19 0.21 -3.95
CA ALA A 51 -15.25 0.13 -4.95
C ALA A 51 -16.14 -1.11 -4.76
N PHE A 52 -15.55 -2.30 -4.57
CA PHE A 52 -16.30 -3.52 -4.29
C PHE A 52 -17.11 -3.42 -2.99
N SER A 53 -16.55 -2.79 -1.95
CA SER A 53 -17.22 -2.64 -0.66
C SER A 53 -18.46 -1.75 -0.72
N GLN A 54 -18.57 -0.86 -1.73
CA GLN A 54 -19.78 -0.06 -1.96
C GLN A 54 -20.92 -0.89 -2.59
N LYS A 55 -20.59 -1.90 -3.41
CA LYS A 55 -21.59 -2.78 -4.04
C LYS A 55 -22.00 -3.95 -3.14
N TYR A 56 -21.06 -4.52 -2.39
CA TYR A 56 -21.28 -5.75 -1.62
C TYR A 56 -21.13 -5.54 -0.11
N VAL A 57 -22.25 -5.59 0.61
CA VAL A 57 -22.32 -5.34 2.07
C VAL A 57 -21.45 -6.30 2.87
N PHE A 58 -21.32 -7.57 2.47
CA PHE A 58 -20.48 -8.54 3.19
C PHE A 58 -19.00 -8.14 3.24
N LEU A 59 -18.54 -7.29 2.30
CA LEU A 59 -17.17 -6.78 2.30
C LEU A 59 -16.93 -5.72 3.37
N GLN A 60 -17.97 -5.17 3.99
CA GLN A 60 -17.84 -4.08 4.97
C GLN A 60 -17.49 -4.56 6.38
N ASN A 61 -17.61 -5.87 6.65
CA ASN A 61 -17.41 -6.50 7.96
C ASN A 61 -16.13 -7.33 8.03
N GLU A 62 -16.22 -8.67 8.07
CA GLU A 62 -15.10 -9.58 8.28
C GLU A 62 -14.04 -9.48 7.16
N ALA A 63 -14.48 -9.36 5.92
CA ALA A 63 -13.56 -9.24 4.79
C ALA A 63 -12.75 -7.94 4.83
N ARG A 64 -13.33 -6.82 5.34
CA ARG A 64 -12.59 -5.59 5.60
C ARG A 64 -11.49 -5.79 6.64
N LEU A 65 -11.76 -6.55 7.70
CA LEU A 65 -10.76 -6.85 8.73
C LEU A 65 -9.60 -7.67 8.15
N LEU A 66 -9.89 -8.72 7.37
CA LEU A 66 -8.86 -9.55 6.76
C LEU A 66 -8.08 -8.79 5.67
N LEU A 67 -8.78 -8.21 4.68
CA LEU A 67 -8.17 -7.68 3.46
C LEU A 67 -7.63 -6.27 3.65
N MET A 68 -8.43 -5.35 4.21
CA MET A 68 -8.05 -3.95 4.31
C MET A 68 -7.18 -3.67 5.55
N VAL A 69 -7.65 -4.10 6.73
CA VAL A 69 -6.92 -3.87 7.98
C VAL A 69 -5.73 -4.83 8.11
N GLY A 70 -5.93 -6.11 7.78
CA GLY A 70 -4.90 -7.14 7.83
C GLY A 70 -3.91 -7.07 6.67
N ILE A 71 -4.27 -7.61 5.50
CA ILE A 71 -3.36 -7.81 4.37
C ILE A 71 -2.79 -6.48 3.88
N LEU A 72 -3.63 -5.53 3.50
CA LEU A 72 -3.15 -4.23 2.99
C LEU A 72 -2.44 -3.42 4.08
N GLY A 73 -2.92 -3.47 5.32
CA GLY A 73 -2.25 -2.85 6.47
C GLY A 73 -0.86 -3.43 6.76
N GLY A 74 -0.65 -4.74 6.61
CA GLY A 74 0.66 -5.39 6.77
C GLY A 74 1.57 -5.27 5.55
N PHE A 75 0.98 -5.22 4.35
CA PHE A 75 1.68 -5.10 3.07
C PHE A 75 2.26 -3.71 2.83
N THR A 76 1.54 -2.67 3.28
CA THR A 76 2.01 -1.28 3.21
C THR A 76 2.70 -0.86 4.50
N THR A 77 3.46 0.23 4.47
CA THR A 77 4.18 0.71 5.66
C THR A 77 4.46 2.21 5.60
N PHE A 78 3.97 2.95 6.59
CA PHE A 78 4.31 4.36 6.81
C PHE A 78 5.59 4.51 7.64
N SER A 79 5.85 3.59 8.58
CA SER A 79 7.04 3.65 9.44
C SER A 79 8.35 3.48 8.66
N SER A 80 8.40 2.54 7.70
CA SER A 80 9.59 2.36 6.86
C SER A 80 9.80 3.57 5.94
N PHE A 81 8.73 4.07 5.33
CA PHE A 81 8.72 5.30 4.52
C PHE A 81 9.28 6.50 5.31
N GLY A 82 8.81 6.71 6.54
CA GLY A 82 9.30 7.80 7.40
C GLY A 82 10.77 7.66 7.80
N LEU A 83 11.22 6.43 8.12
CA LEU A 83 12.61 6.15 8.45
C LEU A 83 13.54 6.41 7.25
N GLU A 84 13.13 5.99 6.06
CA GLU A 84 13.89 6.20 4.82
C GLU A 84 13.98 7.69 4.46
N ILE A 85 12.90 8.47 4.60
CA ILE A 85 12.94 9.93 4.46
C ILE A 85 13.92 10.55 5.46
N PHE A 86 13.81 10.16 6.74
CA PHE A 86 14.68 10.68 7.79
C PHE A 86 16.15 10.37 7.51
N GLN A 87 16.47 9.17 7.03
CA GLN A 87 17.82 8.78 6.63
C GLN A 87 18.33 9.59 5.44
N LEU A 88 17.50 9.81 4.41
CA LEU A 88 17.86 10.66 3.26
C LEU A 88 18.17 12.09 3.71
N LEU A 89 17.35 12.67 4.59
CA LEU A 89 17.58 14.00 5.14
C LEU A 89 18.87 14.06 5.98
N LYS A 90 19.08 13.07 6.86
CA LYS A 90 20.29 12.97 7.68
C LYS A 90 21.57 12.86 6.84
N ASN A 91 21.48 12.24 5.67
CA ASN A 91 22.59 12.10 4.73
C ASN A 91 22.73 13.29 3.76
N GLY A 92 21.95 14.37 3.94
CA GLY A 92 21.99 15.56 3.09
C GLY A 92 21.28 15.42 1.74
N ALA A 93 20.63 14.29 1.45
CA ALA A 93 19.95 14.00 0.19
C ALA A 93 18.52 14.61 0.14
N VAL A 94 18.40 15.91 0.39
CA VAL A 94 17.11 16.61 0.56
C VAL A 94 16.20 16.50 -0.67
N THR A 95 16.75 16.70 -1.87
CA THR A 95 15.98 16.59 -3.12
C THR A 95 15.38 15.20 -3.30
N MET A 96 16.11 14.14 -2.94
CA MET A 96 15.62 12.78 -3.03
C MET A 96 14.57 12.49 -1.96
N ALA A 97 14.75 13.00 -0.74
CA ALA A 97 13.75 12.88 0.33
C ALA A 97 12.41 13.51 -0.06
N LEU A 98 12.45 14.74 -0.61
CA LEU A 98 11.25 15.44 -1.10
C LEU A 98 10.63 14.72 -2.30
N GLY A 99 11.44 14.31 -3.28
CA GLY A 99 10.96 13.54 -4.43
C GLY A 99 10.30 12.24 -4.01
N TYR A 100 10.87 11.52 -3.04
CA TYR A 100 10.29 10.30 -2.48
C TYR A 100 8.96 10.57 -1.77
N ALA A 101 8.91 11.57 -0.88
CA ALA A 101 7.69 11.91 -0.15
C ALA A 101 6.54 12.33 -1.08
N ILE A 102 6.82 13.27 -1.99
CA ILE A 102 5.82 13.83 -2.90
C ILE A 102 5.34 12.77 -3.89
N SER A 103 6.25 12.02 -4.51
CA SER A 103 5.86 10.99 -5.47
C SER A 103 5.06 9.87 -4.81
N SER A 104 5.42 9.42 -3.60
CA SER A 104 4.63 8.42 -2.87
C SER A 104 3.22 8.91 -2.58
N LEU A 105 3.04 10.16 -2.16
CA LEU A 105 1.72 10.73 -1.88
C LEU A 105 0.88 10.85 -3.15
N ILE A 106 1.43 11.50 -4.18
CA ILE A 106 0.72 11.74 -5.44
C ILE A 106 0.37 10.43 -6.12
N MET A 107 1.35 9.52 -6.31
CA MET A 107 1.10 8.26 -6.98
C MET A 107 0.22 7.32 -6.16
N GLY A 108 0.31 7.35 -4.83
CA GLY A 108 -0.61 6.61 -3.96
C GLY A 108 -2.07 7.03 -4.18
N VAL A 109 -2.36 8.34 -4.15
CA VAL A 109 -3.72 8.86 -4.37
C VAL A 109 -4.19 8.56 -5.80
N ILE A 110 -3.34 8.77 -6.81
CA ILE A 110 -3.67 8.47 -8.21
C ILE A 110 -4.01 6.98 -8.36
N MET A 111 -3.18 6.08 -7.84
CA MET A 111 -3.41 4.64 -7.98
C MET A 111 -4.65 4.17 -7.22
N LEU A 112 -4.92 4.74 -6.04
CA LEU A 112 -6.18 4.49 -5.34
C LEU A 112 -7.38 4.92 -6.20
N GLY A 113 -7.33 6.12 -6.76
CA GLY A 113 -8.39 6.62 -7.66
C GLY A 113 -8.57 5.73 -8.88
N ILE A 114 -7.49 5.34 -9.54
CA ILE A 114 -7.51 4.41 -10.69
C ILE A 114 -8.18 3.09 -10.28
N GLY A 115 -7.73 2.47 -9.19
CA GLY A 115 -8.30 1.21 -8.70
C GLY A 115 -9.79 1.33 -8.41
N PHE A 116 -10.20 2.44 -7.80
CA PHE A 116 -11.60 2.70 -7.48
C PHE A 116 -12.46 2.90 -8.74
N TYR A 117 -12.13 3.86 -9.60
CA TYR A 117 -12.95 4.23 -10.74
C TYR A 117 -12.98 3.14 -11.82
N LEU A 118 -11.86 2.47 -12.11
CA LEU A 118 -11.86 1.34 -13.06
C LEU A 118 -12.74 0.19 -12.56
N THR A 119 -12.67 -0.12 -11.26
CA THR A 119 -13.52 -1.15 -10.67
C THR A 119 -14.99 -0.76 -10.71
N GLN A 120 -15.34 0.50 -10.42
CA GLN A 120 -16.72 0.97 -10.55
C GLN A 120 -17.24 0.86 -11.99
N LEU A 121 -16.43 1.21 -12.99
CA LEU A 121 -16.81 1.08 -14.41
C LEU A 121 -17.12 -0.37 -14.78
N VAL A 122 -16.28 -1.31 -14.33
CA VAL A 122 -16.51 -2.75 -14.55
C VAL A 122 -17.77 -3.21 -13.82
N LEU A 123 -17.97 -2.78 -12.57
CA LEU A 123 -19.13 -3.17 -11.76
C LEU A 123 -20.46 -2.57 -12.25
N ALA A 124 -20.44 -1.44 -12.95
CA ALA A 124 -21.63 -0.82 -13.53
C ALA A 124 -22.15 -1.57 -14.77
N GLN A 125 -21.29 -2.36 -15.42
CA GLN A 125 -21.63 -3.17 -16.59
C GLN A 125 -22.15 -4.58 -16.22
N ALA A 126 -22.11 -4.96 -14.93
CA ALA A 126 -22.45 -6.29 -14.42
C ALA A 126 -23.62 -6.24 -13.43
#